data_AF-A0A935PZH9-F1
#
_entry.id   AF-A0A935PZH9-F1
#
_cell.length_a   1.000
_cell.length_b   1.000
_cell.length_c   1.000
_cell.angle_alpha   90.00
_cell.angle_beta   90.00
_cell.angle_gamma   90.00
#
_symmetry.space_group_name_H-M   'P 1'
#
loop_
_entity.id
_entity.type
_entity.pdbx_description
1 polymer ?
#
loop_
_entity_poly.entity_id
_entity_poly.type
_entity_poly.pdbx_seq_one_letter_code
_entity_poly.pdbx_strand_id
1 'polypeptide(L)'
;MTPPHRPVRKSKSAPADSSEQAELLFGIGALAAGKRKDRLTQALDGLMGLFRDRVLPFDIDAARRYGELAVKAEAGGRAFPTPDAYIAAIAASRGFIVASRDTAPYEAASVTVINPWEA
;
A
#
# COMPACT_ATOMS: atom_id res chain seq x y z
N MET A 1 -25.43 33.70 19.17
CA MET A 1 -24.08 33.11 19.19
C MET A 1 -24.18 31.73 18.56
N THR A 2 -23.84 31.62 17.27
CA THR A 2 -23.94 30.39 16.49
C THR A 2 -22.66 29.56 16.70
N PRO A 3 -22.73 28.25 16.98
CA PRO A 3 -21.52 27.47 17.23
C PRO A 3 -20.69 27.31 15.95
N PRO A 4 -19.35 27.20 16.04
CA PRO A 4 -18.50 27.09 14.86
C PRO A 4 -18.70 25.74 14.18
N HIS A 5 -18.98 25.79 12.88
CA HIS A 5 -19.12 24.63 12.02
C HIS A 5 -17.74 23.95 11.88
N ARG A 6 -17.55 22.81 12.55
CA ARG A 6 -16.35 21.99 12.38
C ARG A 6 -16.38 21.40 10.96
N PRO A 7 -15.34 21.57 10.12
CA PRO A 7 -15.34 20.99 8.79
C PRO A 7 -15.27 19.47 8.91
N VAL A 8 -16.26 18.78 8.36
CA VAL A 8 -16.25 17.33 8.21
C VAL A 8 -15.15 16.99 7.21
N ARG A 9 -14.03 16.44 7.68
CA ARG A 9 -13.01 15.85 6.80
C ARG A 9 -13.72 14.77 5.98
N LYS A 10 -13.87 14.99 4.67
CA LYS A 10 -14.29 13.91 3.77
C LYS A 10 -13.28 12.77 3.94
N SER A 11 -13.76 11.60 4.37
CA SER A 11 -13.00 10.36 4.38
C SER A 11 -12.56 10.08 2.93
N LYS A 12 -11.31 10.42 2.61
CA LYS A 12 -10.65 9.92 1.42
C LYS A 12 -10.08 8.57 1.81
N SER A 13 -10.60 7.49 1.25
CA SER A 13 -10.03 6.16 1.42
C SER A 13 -8.59 6.13 0.87
N ALA A 14 -7.70 5.41 1.57
CA ALA A 14 -6.29 5.33 1.24
C ALA A 14 -6.05 4.77 -0.18
N PRO A 15 -5.05 5.24 -0.94
CA PRO A 15 -4.66 4.63 -2.22
C PRO A 15 -4.06 3.23 -2.03
N ALA A 16 -4.07 2.41 -3.09
CA ALA A 16 -3.50 1.06 -3.13
C ALA A 16 -2.29 1.01 -4.08
N ASP A 17 -1.33 0.12 -3.83
CA ASP A 17 -0.20 -0.11 -4.74
C ASP A 17 -0.58 -1.14 -5.82
N SER A 18 0.02 -0.97 -7.00
CA SER A 18 0.06 -1.95 -8.09
C SER A 18 0.63 -3.32 -7.68
N SER A 19 1.59 -3.38 -6.75
CA SER A 19 2.18 -4.64 -6.26
C SER A 19 1.17 -5.48 -5.46
N GLU A 20 0.44 -4.86 -4.54
CA GLU A 20 -0.63 -5.49 -3.73
C GLU A 20 -1.75 -6.06 -4.60
N GLN A 21 -2.10 -5.37 -5.69
CA GLN A 21 -3.07 -5.86 -6.66
C GLN A 21 -2.58 -7.12 -7.36
N ALA A 22 -1.30 -7.18 -7.72
CA ALA A 22 -0.71 -8.37 -8.33
C ALA A 22 -0.78 -9.58 -7.38
N GLU A 23 -0.56 -9.38 -6.08
CA GLU A 23 -0.67 -10.44 -5.08
C GLU A 23 -2.10 -10.97 -4.95
N LEU A 24 -3.10 -10.09 -4.93
CA LEU A 24 -4.52 -10.47 -4.89
C LEU A 24 -4.93 -11.26 -6.14
N LEU A 25 -4.51 -10.78 -7.32
CA LEU A 25 -4.77 -11.46 -8.59
C LEU A 25 -4.13 -12.85 -8.63
N PHE A 26 -2.88 -12.97 -8.17
CA PHE A 26 -2.18 -14.24 -8.09
C PHE A 26 -2.88 -15.22 -7.15
N GLY A 27 -3.23 -14.77 -5.94
CA GLY A 27 -3.89 -15.60 -4.94
C GLY A 27 -5.24 -16.16 -5.41
N ILE A 28 -6.02 -15.36 -6.13
CA ILE A 28 -7.28 -15.82 -6.74
C ILE A 28 -7.01 -16.74 -7.93
N GLY A 29 -6.03 -16.40 -8.77
CA GLY A 29 -5.62 -17.19 -9.94
C GLY A 29 -5.22 -18.62 -9.59
N ALA A 30 -4.51 -18.80 -8.47
CA ALA A 30 -4.02 -20.08 -7.97
C ALA A 30 -5.12 -21.02 -7.42
N LEU A 31 -6.35 -20.53 -7.20
CA LEU A 31 -7.46 -21.37 -6.74
C LEU A 31 -7.97 -22.29 -7.85
N ALA A 32 -8.38 -23.51 -7.45
CA ALA A 32 -9.15 -24.41 -8.30
C ALA A 32 -10.45 -23.74 -8.76
N ALA A 33 -10.92 -24.12 -9.95
CA ALA A 33 -12.17 -23.61 -10.48
C ALA A 33 -13.35 -23.96 -9.55
N GLY A 34 -14.25 -22.99 -9.34
CA GLY A 34 -15.45 -23.17 -8.55
C GLY A 34 -15.86 -21.93 -7.77
N LYS A 35 -16.96 -22.05 -7.02
CA LYS A 35 -17.67 -20.94 -6.37
C LYS A 35 -16.80 -19.99 -5.54
N ARG A 36 -15.74 -20.50 -4.90
CA ARG A 36 -14.82 -19.67 -4.10
C ARG A 36 -14.00 -18.74 -4.99
N LYS A 37 -13.46 -19.24 -6.10
CA LYS A 37 -12.70 -18.44 -7.07
C LYS A 37 -13.60 -17.36 -7.66
N ASP A 38 -14.78 -17.75 -8.13
CA ASP A 38 -15.75 -16.83 -8.77
C ASP A 38 -16.15 -15.69 -7.83
N ARG A 39 -16.48 -16.01 -6.57
CA ARG A 39 -16.87 -15.01 -5.57
C ARG A 39 -15.73 -14.04 -5.25
N LEU A 40 -14.50 -14.53 -5.16
CA LEU A 40 -13.33 -13.68 -4.88
C LEU A 40 -12.97 -12.80 -6.08
N THR A 41 -13.05 -13.34 -7.31
CA THR A 41 -12.88 -12.56 -8.53
C THR A 41 -13.88 -11.40 -8.57
N GLN A 42 -15.17 -11.67 -8.34
CA GLN A 42 -16.20 -10.64 -8.36
C GLN A 42 -15.99 -9.59 -7.25
N ALA A 43 -15.55 -10.01 -6.06
CA ALA A 43 -15.22 -9.09 -4.98
C ALA A 43 -14.02 -8.19 -5.33
N LEU A 44 -12.98 -8.76 -5.95
CA LEU A 44 -11.80 -8.01 -6.39
C LEU A 44 -12.15 -7.01 -7.49
N ASP A 45 -12.99 -7.39 -8.47
CA ASP A 45 -13.45 -6.48 -9.52
C ASP A 45 -14.20 -5.28 -8.93
N GLY A 46 -15.08 -5.54 -7.96
CA GLY A 46 -15.77 -4.49 -7.21
C GLY A 46 -14.80 -3.57 -6.47
N LEU A 47 -13.78 -4.14 -5.82
CA LEU A 47 -12.75 -3.40 -5.10
C LEU A 47 -11.90 -2.54 -6.05
N MET A 48 -11.46 -3.09 -7.18
CA MET A 48 -10.71 -2.36 -8.22
C MET A 48 -11.52 -1.20 -8.77
N GLY A 49 -12.84 -1.37 -8.91
CA GLY A 49 -13.75 -0.28 -9.27
C GLY A 49 -13.70 0.90 -8.29
N LEU A 50 -13.52 0.64 -6.99
CA LEU A 50 -13.38 1.68 -5.97
C LEU A 50 -12.01 2.37 -6.00
N PHE A 51 -10.95 1.72 -6.47
CA PHE A 51 -9.58 2.25 -6.43
C PHE A 51 -9.03 2.73 -7.78
N ARG A 52 -9.83 2.73 -8.85
CA ARG A 52 -9.39 3.01 -10.23
C ARG A 52 -8.40 4.18 -10.40
N ASP A 53 -8.67 5.33 -9.78
CA ASP A 53 -7.80 6.53 -9.88
C ASP A 53 -6.83 6.69 -8.69
N ARG A 54 -6.70 5.66 -7.88
CA ARG A 54 -5.94 5.62 -6.62
C ARG A 54 -5.00 4.42 -6.56
N VAL A 55 -4.73 3.81 -7.71
CA VAL A 55 -3.65 2.84 -7.87
C VAL A 55 -2.38 3.60 -8.18
N LEU A 56 -1.39 3.49 -7.30
CA LEU A 56 -0.10 4.16 -7.50
C LEU A 56 0.85 3.21 -8.23
N PRO A 57 1.44 3.64 -9.37
CA PRO A 57 2.46 2.84 -10.03
C PRO A 57 3.80 2.97 -9.31
N PHE A 58 4.62 1.93 -9.43
CA PHE A 58 6.06 2.03 -9.21
C PHE A 58 6.71 2.74 -10.40
N ASP A 59 6.74 4.07 -10.36
CA ASP A 59 7.29 4.94 -11.39
C ASP A 59 8.76 5.32 -11.11
N ILE A 60 9.34 6.20 -11.92
CA ILE A 60 10.75 6.62 -11.81
C ILE A 60 11.04 7.26 -10.45
N ASP A 61 10.11 8.04 -9.91
CA ASP A 61 10.30 8.70 -8.61
C ASP A 61 10.28 7.68 -7.46
N ALA A 62 9.38 6.69 -7.53
CA ALA A 62 9.42 5.55 -6.63
C ALA A 62 10.74 4.75 -6.78
N ALA A 63 11.20 4.50 -8.01
CA ALA A 63 12.46 3.79 -8.25
C ALA A 63 13.69 4.52 -7.66
N ARG A 64 13.73 5.85 -7.72
CA ARG A 64 14.78 6.65 -7.08
C ARG A 64 14.77 6.48 -5.57
N ARG A 65 13.60 6.59 -4.94
CA ARG A 65 13.45 6.36 -3.49
C ARG A 65 13.81 4.94 -3.08
N TYR A 66 13.43 3.96 -3.89
CA TYR A 66 13.82 2.57 -3.67
C TYR A 66 15.34 2.42 -3.60
N GLY A 67 16.08 3.01 -4.55
CA GLY A 67 17.55 2.97 -4.54
C GLY A 67 18.16 3.59 -3.27
N GLU A 68 17.66 4.75 -2.85
CA GLU A 68 18.10 5.40 -1.60
C GLU A 68 17.84 4.52 -0.36
N LEU A 69 16.68 3.87 -0.31
CA LEU A 69 16.31 3.00 0.80
C LEU A 69 17.13 1.70 0.80
N ALA A 70 17.38 1.12 -0.37
CA ALA A 70 18.19 -0.08 -0.52
C ALA A 70 19.62 0.13 -0.02
N VAL A 71 20.27 1.24 -0.39
CA VAL A 71 21.62 1.60 0.09
C VAL A 71 21.65 1.74 1.61
N LYS A 72 20.63 2.37 2.20
CA LYS A 72 20.52 2.51 3.67
C LYS A 72 20.34 1.17 4.37
N ALA A 73 19.51 0.29 3.80
CA ALA A 73 19.26 -1.03 4.36
C ALA A 73 20.50 -1.92 4.28
N GLU A 74 21.23 -1.90 3.16
CA GLU A 74 22.49 -2.61 2.98
C GLU A 74 23.55 -2.14 3.99
N ALA A 75 23.71 -0.83 4.16
CA ALA A 75 24.61 -0.26 5.18
C ALA A 75 24.24 -0.68 6.61
N GLY A 76 22.96 -0.99 6.85
CA GLY A 76 22.45 -1.51 8.11
C GLY A 76 22.44 -3.05 8.22
N GLY A 77 22.99 -3.78 7.24
CA GLY A 77 23.04 -5.24 7.23
C GLY A 77 21.69 -5.92 7.01
N ARG A 78 20.73 -5.24 6.40
CA ARG A 78 19.36 -5.74 6.15
C ARG A 78 19.14 -6.04 4.68
N ALA A 79 18.40 -7.12 4.40
CA ALA A 79 17.88 -7.39 3.07
C ALA A 79 16.78 -6.37 2.73
N PHE A 80 16.83 -5.79 1.53
CA PHE A 80 15.86 -4.83 1.01
C PHE A 80 15.19 -5.18 -0.34
N PRO A 81 14.97 -6.46 -0.71
CA PRO A 81 14.04 -6.79 -1.80
C PRO A 81 12.82 -7.54 -1.23
N THR A 82 11.86 -6.82 -0.68
CA THR A 82 10.53 -7.34 -0.31
C THR A 82 9.44 -6.54 -1.03
N PRO A 83 8.22 -7.08 -1.21
CA PRO A 83 7.07 -6.31 -1.68
C PRO A 83 6.86 -4.99 -0.91
N ASP A 84 7.10 -5.01 0.42
CA ASP A 84 7.04 -3.82 1.28
C ASP A 84 8.01 -2.72 0.86
N ALA A 85 9.15 -3.06 0.25
CA ALA A 85 10.11 -2.07 -0.23
C ALA A 85 9.56 -1.24 -1.40
N TYR A 86 8.71 -1.82 -2.25
CA TYR A 86 8.02 -1.10 -3.33
C TYR A 86 6.98 -0.14 -2.76
N ILE A 87 6.17 -0.61 -1.79
CA ILE A 87 5.17 0.19 -1.10
C ILE A 87 5.84 1.35 -0.36
N ALA A 88 6.93 1.08 0.38
CA ALA A 88 7.70 2.08 1.09
C ALA A 88 8.28 3.14 0.14
N ALA A 89 8.80 2.72 -1.01
CA ALA A 89 9.35 3.63 -2.02
C ALA A 89 8.27 4.53 -2.66
N ILE A 90 7.10 3.98 -2.96
CA ILE A 90 5.92 4.71 -3.46
C ILE A 90 5.42 5.73 -2.43
N ALA A 91 5.35 5.33 -1.16
CA ALA A 91 4.93 6.21 -0.08
C ALA A 91 5.94 7.34 0.14
N ALA A 92 7.24 7.02 0.15
CA ALA A 92 8.32 7.99 0.30
C ALA A 92 8.41 8.98 -0.88
N SER A 93 8.09 8.55 -2.11
CA SER A 93 8.13 9.45 -3.28
C SER A 93 6.98 10.46 -3.28
N ARG A 94 5.85 10.13 -2.65
CA ARG A 94 4.61 10.94 -2.65
C ARG A 94 4.27 11.56 -1.30
N GLY A 95 5.04 11.28 -0.25
CA GLY A 95 4.79 11.76 1.11
C GLY A 95 3.54 11.15 1.77
N PHE A 96 3.23 9.89 1.42
CA PHE A 96 2.10 9.16 2.00
C PHE A 96 2.46 8.42 3.28
N ILE A 97 1.44 8.12 4.07
CA ILE A 97 1.51 7.27 5.26
C ILE A 97 1.04 5.88 4.83
N VAL A 98 1.78 4.84 5.21
CA VAL A 98 1.39 3.45 4.96
C VAL A 98 0.44 2.97 6.07
N ALA A 99 -0.65 2.30 5.70
CA ALA A 99 -1.47 1.57 6.65
C ALA A 99 -1.09 0.08 6.58
N SER A 100 -0.39 -0.42 7.58
CA SER A 100 0.07 -1.81 7.61
C SER A 100 -0.06 -2.39 9.00
N ARG A 101 -0.39 -3.69 9.09
CA ARG A 101 -0.34 -4.43 10.34
C ARG A 101 1.10 -4.77 10.74
N ASP A 102 1.97 -5.01 9.76
CA ASP A 102 3.41 -5.19 9.99
C ASP A 102 4.11 -3.85 9.74
N THR A 103 4.41 -3.13 10.82
CA THR A 103 4.97 -1.76 10.74
C THR A 103 6.49 -1.76 10.61
N ALA A 104 7.17 -2.84 11.02
CA ALA A 104 8.62 -2.88 11.16
C ALA A 104 9.39 -2.59 9.86
N PRO A 105 8.98 -3.09 8.67
CA PRO A 105 9.66 -2.77 7.41
C PRO A 105 9.62 -1.27 7.08
N TYR A 106 8.48 -0.62 7.36
CA TYR A 106 8.24 0.79 7.04
C TYR A 106 8.99 1.72 8.00
N GLU A 107 9.03 1.37 9.29
CA GLU A 107 9.84 2.06 10.29
C GLU A 107 11.34 1.98 9.94
N ALA A 108 11.84 0.79 9.56
CA ALA A 108 13.21 0.61 9.12
C ALA A 108 13.55 1.43 7.85
N ALA A 109 12.56 1.63 6.97
CA ALA A 109 12.66 2.49 5.78
C ALA A 109 12.45 3.98 6.08
N SER A 110 12.22 4.38 7.35
CA SER A 110 11.87 5.75 7.74
C SER A 110 10.61 6.30 7.04
N VAL A 111 9.66 5.42 6.71
CA VAL A 111 8.35 5.75 6.17
C VAL A 111 7.35 5.81 7.31
N THR A 112 6.50 6.85 7.34
CA THR A 112 5.44 6.95 8.35
C THR A 112 4.41 5.84 8.13
N VAL A 113 4.09 5.10 9.20
CA VAL A 113 3.17 3.97 9.17
C VAL A 113 2.15 4.07 10.31
N ILE A 114 0.92 3.62 10.05
CA ILE A 114 -0.15 3.48 11.03
C ILE A 114 -0.58 2.00 11.05
N ASN A 115 -0.67 1.41 12.24
CA ASN A 115 -1.31 0.11 12.43
C ASN A 115 -2.81 0.30 12.73
N PRO A 116 -3.72 0.02 11.78
CA PRO A 116 -5.14 0.28 11.99
C PRO A 116 -5.81 -0.71 12.96
N TRP A 117 -5.08 -1.72 13.46
CA TRP A 117 -5.55 -2.66 14.48
C TRP A 117 -5.21 -2.25 15.93
N GLU A 118 -4.38 -1.22 16.12
CA GLU A 118 -4.00 -0.70 17.44
C GLU A 118 -4.82 0.54 17.86
N ALA A 119 -5.86 0.86 17.08
CA ALA A 119 -6.75 2.01 17.29
C ALA A 119 -7.93 1.71 18.22
#